data_AF-A0A0B6AQF6-F1
#
_entry.id   AF-A0A0B6AQF6-F1
#
_cell.length_a   1.000
_cell.length_b   1.000
_cell.length_c   1.000
_cell.angle_alpha   90.00
_cell.angle_beta   90.00
_cell.angle_gamma   90.00
#
_symmetry.space_group_name_H-M   'P 1'
#
loop_
_entity.id
_entity.type
_entity.pdbx_description
1 polymer ?
#
loop_
_entity_poly.entity_id
_entity_poly.type
_entity_poly.pdbx_seq_one_letter_code
_entity_poly.pdbx_strand_id
1 'polypeptide(L)'
;MSKNQKQWTQEEDRFLIEHYGVMTLQKMGEHLHRSKESVNKRLTRLNLRDSDTALRKKWTLEQDAFLQENIDLMNNREMAHSLGRSPSSIATRIKVLGLTRKTAMRRWTVQEDEYLLRYYGVKSLSRISAKLQRSVQALESRLSRLEVYGAKSHVGHITACELAACLEADVHTIYKWIHKENLPYKMIIAKTRTFMGIDIQSFWKWAEQNKSCLNFFKIPKNTLIPEPAWVEEQRKLDYVKRPKYEHKKWTAEEDARLWGMFYQEKRNQREIGELLGRSRNSVQRRLERLRKKKLAS
;
A
#
# COMPACT_ATOMS: atom_id res chain seq x y z
N MET A 1 41.45 -22.49 -12.21
CA MET A 1 41.75 -22.81 -10.79
C MET A 1 40.58 -23.61 -10.23
N SER A 2 40.77 -24.92 -10.03
CA SER A 2 39.74 -25.81 -9.48
C SER A 2 39.47 -25.42 -8.03
N LYS A 3 38.26 -24.93 -7.74
CA LYS A 3 37.83 -24.71 -6.34
C LYS A 3 37.79 -26.07 -5.66
N ASN A 4 38.66 -26.26 -4.69
CA ASN A 4 38.78 -27.46 -3.86
C ASN A 4 37.38 -27.83 -3.32
N GLN A 5 36.71 -28.82 -3.92
CA GLN A 5 35.36 -29.21 -3.50
C GLN A 5 35.48 -29.95 -2.18
N LYS A 6 35.01 -29.33 -1.09
CA LYS A 6 34.94 -29.96 0.25
C LYS A 6 34.24 -31.32 0.11
N GLN A 7 34.98 -32.40 0.30
CA GLN A 7 34.44 -33.76 0.24
C GLN A 7 33.41 -33.96 1.35
N TRP A 8 32.43 -34.83 1.09
CA TRP A 8 31.40 -35.15 2.07
C TRP A 8 31.94 -36.18 3.06
N THR A 9 31.80 -35.91 4.36
CA THR A 9 32.20 -36.88 5.40
C THR A 9 31.06 -37.85 5.69
N GLN A 10 31.39 -39.00 6.28
CA GLN A 10 30.38 -39.99 6.71
C GLN A 10 29.44 -39.42 7.79
N GLU A 11 29.92 -38.49 8.61
CA GLU A 11 29.11 -37.79 9.62
C GLU A 11 28.10 -36.84 8.97
N GLU A 12 28.53 -36.08 7.95
CA GLU A 12 27.62 -35.22 7.17
C GLU A 12 26.57 -36.07 6.44
N ASP A 13 26.94 -37.22 5.89
CA ASP A 13 25.99 -38.14 5.26
C ASP A 13 25.01 -38.75 6.28
N ARG A 14 25.48 -39.14 7.48
CA ARG A 14 24.62 -39.64 8.56
C ARG A 14 23.61 -38.60 9.03
N PHE A 15 24.06 -37.35 9.21
CA PHE A 15 23.19 -36.22 9.53
C PHE A 15 22.12 -36.01 8.45
N LEU A 16 22.50 -36.10 7.17
CA LEU A 16 21.55 -35.99 6.08
C LEU A 16 20.53 -37.14 6.10
N ILE A 17 20.94 -38.38 6.37
CA ILE A 17 20.04 -39.53 6.46
C ILE A 17 19.02 -39.35 7.60
N GLU A 18 19.49 -38.95 8.78
CA GLU A 18 18.67 -38.82 9.99
C GLU A 18 17.66 -37.66 9.90
N HIS A 19 18.04 -36.55 9.27
CA HIS A 19 17.24 -35.33 9.26
C HIS A 19 16.50 -35.07 7.94
N TYR A 20 16.68 -35.92 6.92
CA TYR A 20 15.93 -35.84 5.67
C TYR A 20 14.44 -36.13 5.91
N GLY A 21 13.58 -35.19 5.51
CA GLY A 21 12.13 -35.26 5.75
C GLY A 21 11.67 -34.62 7.07
N VAL A 22 12.57 -34.47 8.06
CA VAL A 22 12.27 -33.81 9.35
C VAL A 22 12.46 -32.29 9.26
N MET A 23 13.48 -31.83 8.54
CA MET A 23 13.77 -30.40 8.37
C MET A 23 13.97 -30.01 6.90
N THR A 24 14.00 -28.70 6.61
CA THR A 24 14.16 -28.21 5.25
C THR A 24 15.61 -28.31 4.78
N LEU A 25 15.81 -28.48 3.46
CA LEU A 25 17.15 -28.51 2.85
C LEU A 25 17.98 -27.25 3.16
N GLN A 26 17.30 -26.13 3.41
CA GLN A 26 17.95 -24.88 3.79
C GLN A 26 18.55 -24.95 5.19
N LYS A 27 17.80 -25.45 6.17
CA LYS A 27 18.29 -25.63 7.56
C LYS A 27 19.41 -26.68 7.63
N MET A 28 19.31 -27.76 6.84
CA MET A 28 20.41 -28.73 6.72
C MET A 28 21.68 -28.08 6.16
N GLY A 29 21.53 -27.20 5.15
CA GLY A 29 22.65 -26.45 4.58
C GLY A 29 23.32 -25.52 5.60
N GLU A 30 22.52 -24.81 6.39
CA GLU A 30 23.02 -23.95 7.47
C GLU A 30 23.81 -24.74 8.52
N HIS A 31 23.30 -25.90 8.95
CA HIS A 31 23.96 -26.77 9.93
C HIS A 31 25.28 -27.38 9.42
N LEU A 32 25.33 -27.74 8.13
CA LEU A 32 26.51 -28.36 7.52
C LEU A 32 27.48 -27.33 6.92
N HIS A 33 27.16 -26.04 7.03
CA HIS A 33 27.88 -24.94 6.38
C HIS A 33 28.05 -25.16 4.85
N ARG A 34 26.98 -25.61 4.20
CA ARG A 34 26.91 -25.88 2.74
C ARG A 34 25.67 -25.21 2.14
N SER A 35 25.71 -24.90 0.84
CA SER A 35 24.51 -24.38 0.17
C SER A 35 23.41 -25.44 0.08
N LYS A 36 22.14 -25.00 0.07
CA LYS A 36 20.98 -25.89 -0.11
C LYS A 36 21.07 -26.71 -1.40
N GLU A 37 21.68 -26.16 -2.45
CA GLU A 37 21.92 -26.84 -3.73
C GLU A 37 22.95 -27.96 -3.59
N SER A 38 24.00 -27.76 -2.78
CA SER A 38 25.03 -28.77 -2.51
C SER A 38 24.43 -29.94 -1.72
N VAL A 39 23.65 -29.65 -0.69
CA VAL A 39 22.89 -30.65 0.09
C VAL A 39 21.94 -31.42 -0.84
N ASN A 40 21.18 -30.72 -1.69
CA ASN A 40 20.25 -31.35 -2.64
C ASN A 40 20.96 -32.29 -3.62
N LYS A 41 22.15 -31.92 -4.12
CA LYS A 41 22.98 -32.79 -4.97
C LYS A 41 23.48 -34.02 -4.22
N ARG A 42 23.87 -33.88 -2.95
CA ARG A 42 24.34 -35.01 -2.14
C ARG A 42 23.24 -36.01 -1.82
N LEU A 43 22.06 -35.53 -1.40
CA LEU A 43 20.89 -36.36 -1.15
C LEU A 43 20.49 -37.18 -2.38
N THR A 44 20.63 -36.59 -3.57
CA THR A 44 20.41 -37.30 -4.85
C THR A 44 21.44 -38.41 -5.06
N ARG A 45 22.72 -38.20 -4.71
CA ARG A 45 23.79 -39.20 -4.82
C ARG A 45 23.70 -40.30 -3.76
N LEU A 46 23.13 -40.01 -2.59
CA LEU A 46 22.87 -40.98 -1.52
C LEU A 46 21.59 -41.80 -1.77
N ASN A 47 20.90 -41.61 -2.89
CA ASN A 47 19.61 -42.25 -3.22
C ASN A 47 18.53 -42.09 -2.13
N LEU A 48 18.63 -41.06 -1.28
CA LEU A 48 17.64 -40.78 -0.24
C LEU A 48 16.34 -40.17 -0.79
N ARG A 49 16.32 -39.85 -2.09
CA ARG A 49 15.09 -39.56 -2.82
C ARG A 49 14.41 -40.87 -3.19
N ASP A 50 13.68 -41.43 -2.24
CA ASP A 50 12.68 -42.41 -2.59
C ASP A 50 11.52 -41.71 -3.32
N SER A 51 10.85 -42.42 -4.22
CA SER A 51 9.74 -41.88 -5.01
C SER A 51 8.56 -41.39 -4.14
N ASP A 52 8.49 -41.89 -2.90
CA ASP A 52 7.51 -41.52 -1.87
C ASP A 52 7.97 -40.43 -0.89
N THR A 53 9.29 -40.24 -0.69
CA THR A 53 9.84 -39.21 0.23
C THR A 53 10.26 -37.92 -0.49
N ALA A 54 10.19 -37.88 -1.82
CA ALA A 54 10.25 -36.62 -2.53
C ALA A 54 9.10 -35.72 -2.02
N LEU A 55 9.46 -34.56 -1.44
CA LEU A 55 8.60 -33.48 -0.93
C LEU A 55 7.47 -32.98 -1.86
N ARG A 56 7.26 -33.61 -3.03
CA ARG A 56 6.04 -33.53 -3.82
C ARG A 56 4.96 -34.36 -3.14
N LYS A 57 4.23 -33.77 -2.17
CA LYS A 57 2.94 -34.31 -1.70
C LYS A 57 2.11 -34.67 -2.95
N LYS A 58 1.95 -35.96 -3.26
CA LYS A 58 1.13 -36.44 -4.38
C LYS A 58 -0.27 -35.84 -4.24
N TRP A 59 -0.88 -35.43 -5.35
CA TRP A 59 -2.25 -34.92 -5.34
C TRP A 59 -3.20 -36.07 -5.03
N THR A 60 -4.07 -35.89 -4.04
CA THR A 60 -5.12 -36.86 -3.73
C THR A 60 -6.38 -36.54 -4.52
N LEU A 61 -7.26 -37.54 -4.72
CA LEU A 61 -8.54 -37.35 -5.38
C LEU A 61 -9.41 -36.31 -4.67
N GLU A 62 -9.38 -36.28 -3.33
CA GLU A 62 -10.07 -35.27 -2.52
C GLU A 62 -9.56 -33.84 -2.80
N GLN A 63 -8.26 -33.68 -3.01
CA GLN A 63 -7.67 -32.38 -3.32
C GLN A 63 -8.02 -31.94 -4.74
N ASP A 64 -8.09 -32.89 -5.69
CA ASP A 64 -8.54 -32.59 -7.05
C ASP A 64 -10.04 -32.25 -7.09
N ALA A 65 -10.87 -32.97 -6.33
CA ALA A 65 -12.29 -32.65 -6.15
C ALA A 65 -12.47 -31.26 -5.51
N PHE A 66 -11.69 -30.94 -4.47
CA PHE A 66 -11.67 -29.62 -3.86
C PHE A 66 -11.34 -28.53 -4.89
N LEU A 67 -10.34 -28.74 -5.75
CA LEU A 67 -10.02 -27.79 -6.81
C LEU A 67 -11.18 -27.64 -7.79
N GLN A 68 -11.81 -28.73 -8.21
CA GLN A 68 -12.92 -28.72 -9.16
C GLN A 68 -14.15 -27.97 -8.62
N GLU A 69 -14.46 -28.13 -7.33
CA GLU A 69 -15.58 -27.44 -6.66
C GLU A 69 -15.30 -25.97 -6.37
N ASN A 70 -14.04 -25.62 -6.06
CA ASN A 70 -13.67 -24.29 -5.58
C ASN A 70 -13.00 -23.40 -6.64
N ILE A 71 -12.72 -23.89 -7.85
CA ILE A 71 -12.00 -23.13 -8.88
C ILE A 71 -12.68 -21.80 -9.27
N ASP A 72 -14.01 -21.77 -9.20
CA ASP A 72 -14.84 -20.60 -9.50
C ASP A 72 -15.14 -19.73 -8.25
N LEU A 73 -14.89 -20.26 -7.05
CA LEU A 73 -15.19 -19.61 -5.76
C LEU A 73 -13.96 -18.97 -5.12
N MET A 74 -12.78 -19.56 -5.32
CA MET A 74 -11.53 -19.18 -4.65
C MET A 74 -10.42 -18.83 -5.64
N ASN A 75 -9.51 -17.95 -5.24
CA ASN A 75 -8.29 -17.69 -5.99
C ASN A 75 -7.18 -18.70 -5.62
N ASN A 76 -6.09 -18.74 -6.41
CA ASN A 76 -5.02 -19.72 -6.21
C ASN A 76 -4.31 -19.60 -4.85
N ARG A 77 -4.34 -18.43 -4.20
CA ARG A 77 -3.74 -18.24 -2.87
C ARG A 77 -4.63 -18.79 -1.76
N GLU A 78 -5.94 -18.62 -1.88
CA GLU A 78 -6.91 -19.16 -0.95
C GLU A 78 -6.94 -20.68 -0.99
N MET A 79 -7.02 -21.27 -2.18
CA MET A 79 -6.92 -22.72 -2.35
C MET A 79 -5.58 -23.28 -1.84
N ALA A 80 -4.48 -22.53 -2.03
CA ALA A 80 -3.18 -22.89 -1.49
C ALA A 80 -3.16 -22.89 0.04
N HIS A 81 -3.80 -21.91 0.68
CA HIS A 81 -3.93 -21.84 2.14
C HIS A 81 -4.76 -23.02 2.67
N SER A 82 -5.93 -23.28 2.07
CA SER A 82 -6.81 -24.39 2.47
C SER A 82 -6.16 -25.77 2.30
N LEU A 83 -5.36 -25.97 1.25
CA LEU A 83 -4.70 -27.24 0.97
C LEU A 83 -3.27 -27.36 1.57
N GLY A 84 -2.79 -26.33 2.28
CA GLY A 84 -1.42 -26.29 2.79
C GLY A 84 -0.36 -26.46 1.69
N ARG A 85 -0.59 -25.89 0.51
CA ARG A 85 0.28 -25.95 -0.68
C ARG A 85 0.71 -24.56 -1.13
N SER A 86 1.61 -24.49 -2.11
CA SER A 86 1.97 -23.20 -2.74
C SER A 86 0.95 -22.79 -3.82
N PRO A 87 0.70 -21.49 -4.03
CA PRO A 87 -0.16 -21.01 -5.10
C PRO A 87 0.30 -21.43 -6.51
N SER A 88 1.61 -21.60 -6.69
CA SER A 88 2.21 -22.12 -7.93
C SER A 88 1.91 -23.60 -8.17
N SER A 89 1.86 -24.41 -7.10
CA SER A 89 1.48 -25.82 -7.16
C SER A 89 0.01 -25.97 -7.56
N ILE A 90 -0.86 -25.14 -6.98
CA ILE A 90 -2.29 -25.06 -7.35
C ILE A 90 -2.46 -24.70 -8.83
N ALA A 91 -1.78 -23.64 -9.30
CA ALA A 91 -1.85 -23.22 -10.69
C ALA A 91 -1.42 -24.31 -11.67
N THR A 92 -0.34 -25.03 -11.32
CA THR A 92 0.17 -26.16 -12.11
C THR A 92 -0.85 -27.30 -12.14
N ARG A 93 -1.45 -27.64 -10.98
CA ARG A 93 -2.43 -28.73 -10.91
C ARG A 93 -3.70 -28.42 -11.67
N ILE A 94 -4.23 -27.19 -11.56
CA ILE A 94 -5.40 -26.72 -12.34
C ILE A 94 -5.15 -26.92 -13.83
N LYS A 95 -3.95 -26.58 -14.32
CA LYS A 95 -3.57 -26.80 -15.73
C LYS A 95 -3.52 -28.29 -16.09
N VAL A 96 -2.98 -29.13 -15.21
CA VAL A 96 -2.91 -30.60 -15.42
C VAL A 96 -4.30 -31.24 -15.45
N LEU A 97 -5.23 -30.77 -14.62
CA LEU A 97 -6.61 -31.25 -14.58
C LEU A 97 -7.48 -30.67 -15.72
N GLY A 98 -6.93 -29.79 -16.56
CA GLY A 98 -7.68 -29.12 -17.63
C GLY A 98 -8.80 -28.22 -17.12
N LEU A 99 -8.77 -27.83 -15.85
CA LEU A 99 -9.83 -27.03 -15.26
C LEU A 99 -9.72 -25.58 -15.75
N THR A 100 -10.77 -25.11 -16.41
CA THR A 100 -10.93 -23.72 -16.81
C THR A 100 -12.00 -23.07 -15.96
N ARG A 101 -11.72 -21.87 -15.43
CA ARG A 101 -12.73 -21.08 -14.73
C ARG A 101 -13.89 -20.80 -15.67
N LYS A 102 -15.12 -21.14 -15.27
CA LYS A 102 -16.34 -20.95 -16.08
C LYS A 102 -16.64 -19.47 -16.27
N THR A 103 -16.31 -18.67 -15.27
CA THR A 103 -16.41 -17.21 -15.29
C THR A 103 -15.01 -16.61 -15.17
N ALA A 104 -14.65 -15.74 -16.11
CA ALA A 104 -13.60 -14.76 -15.87
C ALA A 104 -13.90 -14.10 -14.50
N MET A 105 -12.94 -14.12 -13.58
CA MET A 105 -13.09 -13.68 -12.18
C MET A 105 -14.19 -12.64 -12.02
N ARG A 106 -15.22 -12.95 -11.22
CA ARG A 106 -16.42 -12.11 -11.03
C ARG A 106 -16.02 -10.63 -10.97
N ARG A 107 -16.36 -9.88 -12.02
CA ARG A 107 -16.02 -8.45 -12.12
C ARG A 107 -16.67 -7.69 -10.98
N TRP A 108 -15.99 -6.67 -10.48
CA TRP A 108 -16.57 -5.76 -9.51
C TRP A 108 -17.64 -4.92 -10.18
N THR A 109 -18.82 -4.88 -9.57
CA THR A 109 -19.91 -4.01 -9.98
C THR A 109 -19.83 -2.68 -9.23
N VAL A 110 -20.42 -1.63 -9.81
CA VAL A 110 -20.47 -0.30 -9.17
C VAL A 110 -21.18 -0.38 -7.81
N GLN A 111 -22.23 -1.18 -7.70
CA GLN A 111 -22.99 -1.40 -6.46
C GLN A 111 -22.16 -2.10 -5.38
N GLU A 112 -21.29 -3.04 -5.78
CA GLU A 112 -20.36 -3.68 -4.84
C GLU A 112 -19.30 -2.69 -4.34
N ASP A 113 -18.78 -1.83 -5.21
CA ASP A 113 -17.83 -0.78 -4.83
C ASP A 113 -18.51 0.22 -3.88
N GLU A 114 -19.70 0.72 -4.21
CA GLU A 114 -20.47 1.61 -3.36
C GLU A 114 -20.76 1.00 -1.99
N TYR A 115 -21.16 -0.28 -1.94
CA TYR A 115 -21.39 -0.97 -0.67
C TYR A 115 -20.10 -1.14 0.12
N LEU A 116 -19.01 -1.52 -0.54
CA LEU A 116 -17.70 -1.68 0.08
C LEU A 116 -17.21 -0.36 0.67
N LEU A 117 -17.24 0.73 -0.10
CA LEU A 117 -16.85 2.06 0.35
C LEU A 117 -17.78 2.56 1.48
N ARG A 118 -19.09 2.37 1.38
CA ARG A 118 -20.04 2.83 2.41
C ARG A 118 -19.82 2.18 3.78
N TYR A 119 -19.48 0.90 3.81
CA TYR A 119 -19.41 0.12 5.05
C TYR A 119 -17.98 -0.18 5.52
N TYR A 120 -16.97 0.11 4.70
CA TYR A 120 -15.58 0.03 5.14
C TYR A 120 -15.33 1.00 6.30
N GLY A 121 -14.66 0.53 7.36
CA GLY A 121 -14.48 1.29 8.61
C GLY A 121 -15.73 1.39 9.52
N VAL A 122 -16.90 0.91 9.06
CA VAL A 122 -18.14 0.82 9.87
C VAL A 122 -18.43 -0.62 10.29
N LYS A 123 -18.27 -1.56 9.35
CA LYS A 123 -18.44 -3.01 9.58
C LYS A 123 -17.09 -3.69 9.45
N SER A 124 -16.93 -4.83 10.14
CA SER A 124 -15.75 -5.68 9.94
C SER A 124 -15.68 -6.18 8.49
N LEU A 125 -14.47 -6.30 7.96
CA LEU A 125 -14.25 -6.85 6.61
C LEU A 125 -14.87 -8.24 6.46
N SER A 126 -14.89 -9.07 7.52
CA SER A 126 -15.56 -10.38 7.51
C SER A 126 -17.07 -10.26 7.27
N ARG A 127 -17.74 -9.24 7.83
CA ARG A 127 -19.18 -9.02 7.62
C ARG A 127 -19.49 -8.49 6.22
N ILE A 128 -18.61 -7.63 5.68
CA ILE A 128 -18.70 -7.14 4.31
C ILE A 128 -18.46 -8.31 3.33
N SER A 129 -17.45 -9.13 3.62
CA SER A 129 -17.08 -10.33 2.86
C SER A 129 -18.26 -11.30 2.73
N ALA A 130 -18.94 -11.58 3.85
CA ALA A 130 -20.12 -12.44 3.86
C ALA A 130 -21.26 -11.86 3.01
N LYS A 131 -21.51 -10.55 3.06
CA LYS A 131 -22.58 -9.90 2.29
C LYS A 131 -22.28 -9.85 0.79
N LEU A 132 -21.04 -9.52 0.42
CA LEU A 132 -20.61 -9.42 -0.98
C LEU A 132 -20.29 -10.78 -1.61
N GLN A 133 -20.20 -11.84 -0.80
CA GLN A 133 -19.75 -13.17 -1.21
C GLN A 133 -18.39 -13.10 -1.93
N ARG A 134 -17.47 -12.35 -1.33
CA ARG A 134 -16.08 -12.20 -1.78
C ARG A 134 -15.18 -12.39 -0.57
N SER A 135 -13.97 -12.91 -0.77
CA SER A 135 -13.01 -13.07 0.32
C SER A 135 -12.52 -11.73 0.85
N VAL A 136 -12.08 -11.70 2.11
CA VAL A 136 -11.48 -10.52 2.74
C VAL A 136 -10.29 -9.99 1.92
N GLN A 137 -9.46 -10.89 1.38
CA GLN A 137 -8.32 -10.51 0.54
C GLN A 137 -8.76 -9.85 -0.79
N ALA A 138 -9.89 -10.30 -1.37
CA ALA A 138 -10.45 -9.65 -2.54
C ALA A 138 -10.97 -8.24 -2.22
N LEU A 139 -11.57 -8.05 -1.03
CA LEU A 139 -11.99 -6.71 -0.56
C LEU A 139 -10.77 -5.78 -0.39
N GLU A 140 -9.73 -6.24 0.31
CA GLU A 140 -8.48 -5.47 0.51
C GLU A 140 -7.82 -5.10 -0.82
N SER A 141 -7.74 -6.06 -1.76
CA SER A 141 -7.21 -5.80 -3.10
C SER A 141 -8.07 -4.82 -3.89
N ARG A 142 -9.39 -4.80 -3.67
CA ARG A 142 -10.28 -3.83 -4.35
C ARG A 142 -10.14 -2.45 -3.75
N LEU A 143 -10.14 -2.32 -2.42
CA LEU A 143 -9.89 -1.07 -1.72
C LEU A 143 -8.57 -0.43 -2.15
N SER A 144 -7.50 -1.22 -2.25
CA SER A 144 -6.21 -0.73 -2.75
C SER A 144 -6.26 -0.23 -4.20
N ARG A 145 -7.13 -0.79 -5.05
CA ARG A 145 -7.31 -0.35 -6.45
C ARG A 145 -8.25 0.86 -6.56
N LEU A 146 -9.11 1.06 -5.56
CA LEU A 146 -9.95 2.24 -5.41
C LEU A 146 -9.23 3.38 -4.66
N GLU A 147 -7.92 3.24 -4.44
CA GLU A 147 -7.06 4.22 -3.76
C GLU A 147 -7.53 4.56 -2.33
N VAL A 148 -8.24 3.63 -1.68
CA VAL A 148 -8.64 3.76 -0.28
C VAL A 148 -7.45 3.47 0.63
N TYR A 149 -7.01 4.49 1.36
CA TYR A 149 -5.90 4.37 2.29
C TYR A 149 -6.31 3.62 3.56
N GLY A 150 -5.33 2.94 4.19
CA GLY A 150 -5.59 2.15 5.41
C GLY A 150 -6.26 0.79 5.17
N ALA A 151 -6.37 0.31 3.92
CA ALA A 151 -6.89 -1.03 3.56
C ALA A 151 -6.23 -2.20 4.30
N LYS A 152 -5.02 -2.00 4.83
CA LYS A 152 -4.24 -2.99 5.60
C LYS A 152 -4.26 -2.75 7.12
N SER A 153 -4.94 -1.71 7.61
CA SER A 153 -4.98 -1.41 9.03
C SER A 153 -5.99 -2.33 9.73
N HIS A 154 -5.45 -3.36 10.36
CA HIS A 154 -6.18 -4.47 11.01
C HIS A 154 -7.24 -4.08 12.05
N VAL A 155 -7.35 -2.80 12.44
CA VAL A 155 -8.15 -2.37 13.61
C VAL A 155 -9.04 -1.15 13.32
N GLY A 156 -9.19 -0.71 12.06
CA GLY A 156 -10.02 0.48 11.76
C GLY A 156 -9.48 1.79 12.32
N HIS A 157 -8.23 1.79 12.79
CA HIS A 157 -7.50 2.98 13.22
C HIS A 157 -6.35 3.22 12.26
N ILE A 158 -6.06 4.49 12.01
CA ILE A 158 -4.92 4.96 11.21
C ILE A 158 -3.90 5.64 12.11
N THR A 159 -2.63 5.50 11.78
CA THR A 159 -1.56 6.20 12.49
C THR A 159 -1.50 7.67 12.10
N ALA A 160 -0.85 8.51 12.91
CA ALA A 160 -0.64 9.93 12.57
C ALA A 160 0.11 10.11 11.24
N CYS A 161 1.09 9.26 10.94
CA CYS A 161 1.84 9.30 9.67
C CYS A 161 0.95 8.91 8.48
N GLU A 162 0.11 7.89 8.63
CA GLU A 162 -0.84 7.49 7.59
C GLU A 162 -1.88 8.59 7.34
N LEU A 163 -2.41 9.21 8.41
CA LEU A 163 -3.32 10.34 8.30
C LEU A 163 -2.67 11.53 7.58
N ALA A 164 -1.41 11.86 7.93
CA ALA A 164 -0.65 12.92 7.27
C ALA A 164 -0.50 12.67 5.76
N ALA A 165 -0.15 11.43 5.39
CA ALA A 165 -0.04 11.03 3.99
C ALA A 165 -1.38 11.13 3.24
N CYS A 166 -2.49 10.74 3.89
CA CYS A 166 -3.84 10.86 3.34
C CYS A 166 -4.22 12.33 3.06
N LEU A 167 -3.88 13.22 3.97
CA LEU A 167 -4.27 14.62 3.91
C LEU A 167 -3.29 15.50 3.10
N GLU A 168 -2.23 14.90 2.54
CA GLU A 168 -1.08 15.61 1.96
C GLU A 168 -0.53 16.71 2.91
N ALA A 169 -0.54 16.41 4.20
CA ALA A 169 -0.16 17.33 5.26
C ALA A 169 1.15 16.90 5.94
N ASP A 170 1.85 17.85 6.55
CA ASP A 170 3.03 17.53 7.37
C ASP A 170 2.62 16.77 8.64
N VAL A 171 3.37 15.73 9.01
CA VAL A 171 3.06 14.89 10.20
C VAL A 171 3.04 15.72 11.49
N HIS A 172 3.88 16.76 11.62
CA HIS A 172 3.86 17.66 12.77
C HIS A 172 2.56 18.48 12.85
N THR A 173 1.89 18.72 11.72
CA THR A 173 0.55 19.32 11.71
C THR A 173 -0.46 18.41 12.41
N ILE A 174 -0.37 17.09 12.19
CA ILE A 174 -1.23 16.12 12.87
C ILE A 174 -0.95 16.11 14.37
N TYR A 175 0.33 16.07 14.78
CA TYR A 175 0.71 16.17 16.19
C TYR A 175 0.22 17.47 16.82
N LYS A 176 0.29 18.59 16.09
CA LYS A 176 -0.27 19.87 16.56
C LYS A 176 -1.78 19.74 16.79
N TRP A 177 -2.53 19.09 15.91
CA TRP A 177 -3.97 18.88 16.12
C TRP A 177 -4.26 18.02 17.34
N ILE A 178 -3.45 16.99 17.58
CA ILE A 178 -3.58 16.15 18.77
C ILE A 178 -3.34 16.95 20.05
N HIS A 179 -2.27 17.76 20.09
CA HIS A 179 -1.86 18.45 21.32
C HIS A 179 -2.57 19.78 21.57
N LYS A 180 -2.95 20.52 20.52
CA LYS A 180 -3.51 21.87 20.65
C LYS A 180 -4.99 21.96 20.30
N GLU A 181 -5.44 21.16 19.35
CA GLU A 181 -6.82 21.19 18.83
C GLU A 181 -7.65 19.99 19.34
N ASN A 182 -7.10 19.20 20.28
CA ASN A 182 -7.74 18.04 20.91
C ASN A 182 -8.27 16.98 19.93
N LEU A 183 -7.51 16.67 18.87
CA LEU A 183 -7.84 15.56 17.97
C LEU A 183 -7.89 14.23 18.75
N PRO A 184 -9.02 13.49 18.76
CA PRO A 184 -9.14 12.23 19.49
C PRO A 184 -8.20 11.14 18.97
N TYR A 185 -7.49 10.46 19.87
CA TYR A 185 -6.65 9.31 19.56
C TYR A 185 -6.73 8.25 20.66
N LYS A 186 -6.32 7.02 20.34
CA LYS A 186 -6.19 5.91 21.28
C LYS A 186 -4.80 5.29 21.17
N MET A 187 -4.25 4.81 22.28
CA MET A 187 -3.00 4.05 22.25
C MET A 187 -3.28 2.60 21.87
N ILE A 188 -2.71 2.16 20.74
CA ILE A 188 -2.85 0.80 20.24
C ILE A 188 -1.51 0.08 20.42
N ILE A 189 -1.58 -1.13 20.97
CA ILE A 189 -0.42 -1.99 21.17
C ILE A 189 -0.40 -3.01 20.03
N ALA A 190 0.63 -2.95 19.17
CA ALA A 190 0.90 -4.01 18.21
C ALA A 190 2.21 -4.70 18.56
N LYS A 191 2.11 -5.97 18.94
CA LYS A 191 3.24 -6.81 19.36
C LYS A 191 4.00 -6.14 20.52
N THR A 192 5.15 -5.52 20.24
CA THR A 192 6.05 -4.88 21.20
C THR A 192 6.05 -3.37 21.13
N ARG A 193 5.30 -2.75 20.21
CA ARG A 193 5.29 -1.30 20.00
C ARG A 193 3.91 -0.72 20.27
N THR A 194 3.88 0.42 20.93
CA THR A 194 2.69 1.23 21.13
C THR A 194 2.67 2.37 20.12
N PHE A 195 1.51 2.64 19.53
CA PHE A 195 1.34 3.75 18.59
C PHE A 195 0.00 4.44 18.82
N MET A 196 -0.08 5.70 18.40
CA MET A 196 -1.31 6.49 18.44
C MET A 196 -2.17 6.11 17.24
N GLY A 197 -3.31 5.47 17.50
CA GLY A 197 -4.33 5.16 16.52
C GLY A 197 -5.45 6.17 16.56
N ILE A 198 -5.75 6.78 15.42
CA ILE A 198 -6.85 7.71 15.21
C ILE A 198 -7.97 6.92 14.54
N ASP A 199 -9.16 6.94 15.15
CA ASP A 199 -10.36 6.36 14.55
C ASP A 199 -10.91 7.31 13.48
N ILE A 200 -11.23 6.78 12.30
CA ILE A 200 -11.64 7.59 11.15
C ILE A 200 -12.97 8.33 11.42
N GLN A 201 -13.92 7.69 12.11
CA GLN A 201 -15.20 8.31 12.43
C GLN A 201 -15.02 9.46 13.44
N SER A 202 -14.17 9.24 14.44
CA SER A 202 -13.80 10.24 15.44
C SER A 202 -13.05 11.42 14.81
N PHE A 203 -12.16 11.16 13.87
CA PHE A 203 -11.49 12.19 13.07
C PHE A 203 -12.50 13.05 12.30
N TRP A 204 -13.47 12.43 11.60
CA TRP A 204 -14.46 13.20 10.85
C TRP A 204 -15.35 14.08 11.73
N LYS A 205 -15.75 13.59 12.90
CA LYS A 205 -16.49 14.41 13.89
C LYS A 205 -15.67 15.61 14.37
N TRP A 206 -14.37 15.42 14.61
CA TRP A 206 -13.46 16.50 14.98
C TRP A 206 -13.25 17.48 13.82
N ALA A 207 -13.09 16.98 12.59
CA ALA A 207 -12.89 17.79 11.38
C ALA A 207 -14.11 18.68 11.06
N GLU A 208 -15.31 18.20 11.38
CA GLU A 208 -16.55 18.98 11.23
C GLU A 208 -16.59 20.21 12.16
N GLN A 209 -16.01 20.10 13.36
CA GLN A 209 -15.89 21.20 14.30
C GLN A 209 -14.72 22.13 13.95
N ASN A 210 -13.67 21.58 13.34
CA ASN A 210 -12.41 22.27 13.05
C ASN A 210 -12.18 22.48 11.54
N LYS A 211 -13.24 22.89 10.82
CA LYS A 211 -13.21 23.02 9.34
C LYS A 211 -12.12 23.97 8.83
N SER A 212 -11.72 24.97 9.62
CA SER A 212 -10.66 25.93 9.24
C SER A 212 -9.25 25.33 9.25
N CYS A 213 -9.04 24.22 9.96
CA CYS A 213 -7.72 23.56 10.04
C CYS A 213 -7.37 22.76 8.78
N LEU A 214 -8.37 22.41 7.97
CA LEU A 214 -8.26 21.53 6.82
C LEU A 214 -8.63 22.26 5.54
N ASN A 215 -7.98 21.90 4.44
CA ASN A 215 -8.41 22.29 3.10
C ASN A 215 -8.98 21.04 2.40
N PHE A 216 -10.29 20.89 2.43
CA PHE A 216 -10.99 19.71 1.93
C PHE A 216 -10.95 19.59 0.41
N PHE A 217 -10.69 20.69 -0.30
CA PHE A 217 -10.46 20.66 -1.74
C PHE A 217 -9.17 19.91 -2.12
N LYS A 218 -8.12 20.00 -1.29
CA LYS A 218 -6.83 19.34 -1.57
C LYS A 218 -6.83 17.84 -1.27
N ILE A 219 -7.70 17.38 -0.38
CA ILE A 219 -7.79 15.97 0.00
C ILE A 219 -8.48 15.22 -1.15
N PRO A 220 -7.91 14.16 -1.76
CA PRO A 220 -8.60 13.38 -2.77
C PRO A 220 -9.93 12.78 -2.26
N LYS A 221 -10.85 12.41 -3.17
CA LYS A 221 -12.08 11.70 -2.76
C LYS A 221 -11.73 10.28 -2.33
N ASN A 222 -12.51 9.70 -1.41
CA ASN A 222 -12.32 8.31 -0.95
C ASN A 222 -11.00 8.04 -0.21
N THR A 223 -10.24 9.07 0.17
CA THR A 223 -8.99 8.89 0.91
C THR A 223 -9.24 8.32 2.32
N LEU A 224 -10.24 8.85 3.03
CA LEU A 224 -10.59 8.46 4.40
C LEU A 224 -12.06 8.07 4.48
N ILE A 225 -12.32 6.78 4.66
CA ILE A 225 -13.66 6.19 4.55
C ILE A 225 -14.15 5.69 5.92
N PRO A 226 -15.44 5.90 6.28
CA PRO A 226 -16.49 6.51 5.46
C PRO A 226 -16.40 8.04 5.42
N GLU A 227 -16.53 8.64 4.22
CA GLU A 227 -16.56 10.10 4.02
C GLU A 227 -17.99 10.62 4.34
N PRO A 228 -18.17 11.53 5.31
CA PRO A 228 -19.46 12.13 5.60
C PRO A 228 -20.00 13.00 4.45
N ALA A 229 -21.33 13.09 4.33
CA ALA A 229 -21.99 13.87 3.28
C ALA A 229 -21.58 15.36 3.27
N TRP A 230 -21.34 15.95 4.46
CA TRP A 230 -20.93 17.35 4.59
C TRP A 230 -19.57 17.66 3.95
N VAL A 231 -18.69 16.66 3.78
CA VAL A 231 -17.35 16.86 3.22
C VAL A 231 -17.43 17.29 1.76
N GLU A 232 -18.36 16.72 0.98
CA GLU A 232 -18.57 17.10 -0.42
C GLU A 232 -19.03 18.56 -0.53
N GLU A 233 -19.90 19.01 0.36
CA GLU A 233 -20.35 20.41 0.42
C GLU A 233 -19.20 21.34 0.80
N GLN A 234 -18.41 20.97 1.82
CA GLN A 234 -17.26 21.73 2.25
C GLN A 234 -16.18 21.83 1.16
N ARG A 235 -15.96 20.75 0.40
CA ARG A 235 -15.04 20.71 -0.74
C ARG A 235 -15.40 21.76 -1.81
N LYS A 236 -16.70 21.95 -2.09
CA LYS A 236 -17.18 23.00 -3.01
C LYS A 236 -16.93 24.39 -2.45
N LEU A 237 -17.16 24.60 -1.16
CA LEU A 237 -16.90 25.88 -0.50
C LEU A 237 -15.41 26.24 -0.52
N ASP A 238 -14.54 25.28 -0.21
CA ASP A 238 -13.08 25.47 -0.20
C ASP A 238 -12.54 25.75 -1.59
N TYR A 239 -13.11 25.12 -2.63
CA TYR A 239 -12.77 25.41 -4.02
C TYR A 239 -13.07 26.87 -4.39
N VAL A 240 -14.21 27.40 -3.96
CA VAL A 240 -14.60 28.80 -4.21
C VAL A 240 -13.74 29.77 -3.38
N LYS A 241 -13.45 29.43 -2.13
CA LYS A 241 -12.64 30.24 -1.21
C LYS A 241 -11.13 30.21 -1.51
N ARG A 242 -10.71 29.46 -2.53
CA ARG A 242 -9.28 29.33 -2.85
C ARG A 242 -8.67 30.70 -3.16
N PRO A 243 -7.48 31.01 -2.62
CA PRO A 243 -6.80 32.24 -2.98
C PRO A 243 -6.50 32.26 -4.47
N LYS A 244 -6.79 33.39 -5.13
CA LYS A 244 -6.53 33.60 -6.58
C LYS A 244 -5.07 33.32 -6.95
N TYR A 245 -4.15 33.53 -6.01
CA TYR A 245 -2.71 33.32 -6.18
C TYR A 245 -2.22 32.33 -5.14
N GLU A 246 -1.90 31.10 -5.56
CA GLU A 246 -1.31 30.09 -4.69
C GLU A 246 0.20 30.32 -4.52
N HIS A 247 0.76 29.88 -3.39
CA HIS A 247 2.20 29.97 -3.09
C HIS A 247 3.03 29.04 -3.99
N LYS A 248 3.19 29.42 -5.25
CA LYS A 248 4.05 28.73 -6.22
C LYS A 248 5.51 29.16 -6.03
N LYS A 249 6.43 28.19 -6.10
CA LYS A 249 7.87 28.46 -6.12
C LYS A 249 8.24 29.11 -7.47
N TRP A 250 9.14 30.08 -7.44
CA TRP A 250 9.68 30.71 -8.65
C TRP A 250 10.71 29.78 -9.31
N THR A 251 10.55 29.52 -10.60
CA THR A 251 11.54 28.80 -11.41
C THR A 251 12.55 29.76 -12.05
N ALA A 252 13.69 29.26 -12.49
CA ALA A 252 14.70 30.08 -13.18
C ALA A 252 14.16 30.67 -14.49
N GLU A 253 13.32 29.91 -15.20
CA GLU A 253 12.63 30.38 -16.41
C GLU A 253 11.65 31.51 -16.10
N GLU A 254 10.85 31.36 -15.05
CA GLU A 254 9.94 32.41 -14.59
C GLU A 254 10.70 33.66 -14.16
N ASP A 255 11.88 33.52 -13.54
CA ASP A 255 12.74 34.65 -13.16
C ASP A 255 13.31 35.39 -14.37
N ALA A 256 13.79 34.65 -15.39
CA ALA A 256 14.29 35.25 -16.63
C ALA A 256 13.16 35.99 -17.37
N ARG A 257 11.98 35.36 -17.45
CA ARG A 257 10.79 35.96 -18.05
C ARG A 257 10.32 37.20 -17.29
N LEU A 258 10.29 37.14 -15.96
CA LEU A 258 10.00 38.28 -15.09
C LEU A 258 10.99 39.44 -15.32
N TRP A 259 12.29 39.13 -15.43
CA TRP A 259 13.32 40.14 -15.66
C TRP A 259 13.17 40.82 -17.02
N GLY A 260 12.92 40.05 -18.08
CA GLY A 260 12.65 40.56 -19.43
C GLY A 260 11.41 41.45 -19.48
N MET A 261 10.28 40.98 -18.95
CA MET A 261 9.03 41.75 -18.94
C MET A 261 9.16 43.11 -18.22
N PHE A 262 9.94 43.17 -17.14
CA PHE A 262 10.09 44.39 -16.35
C PHE A 262 11.11 45.37 -16.97
N TYR A 263 12.26 44.90 -17.44
CA TYR A 263 13.35 45.77 -17.92
C TYR A 263 13.33 46.00 -19.43
N GLN A 264 12.99 45.00 -20.24
CA GLN A 264 12.97 45.11 -21.70
C GLN A 264 11.60 45.62 -22.19
N GLU A 265 10.52 45.00 -21.71
CA GLU A 265 9.16 45.35 -22.13
C GLU A 265 8.55 46.50 -21.30
N LYS A 266 9.23 46.95 -20.24
CA LYS A 266 8.79 48.04 -19.33
C LYS A 266 7.35 47.90 -18.79
N ARG A 267 6.87 46.67 -18.61
CA ARG A 267 5.52 46.40 -18.10
C ARG A 267 5.37 46.74 -16.63
N ASN A 268 4.13 47.03 -16.21
CA ASN A 268 3.85 47.27 -14.79
C ASN A 268 3.83 45.95 -14.00
N GLN A 269 4.26 45.98 -12.74
CA GLN A 269 4.29 44.82 -11.84
C GLN A 269 2.91 44.17 -11.65
N ARG A 270 1.83 44.96 -11.79
CA ARG A 270 0.44 44.45 -11.75
C ARG A 270 0.14 43.57 -12.96
N GLU A 271 0.44 44.06 -14.17
CA GLU A 271 0.24 43.35 -15.43
C GLU A 271 1.10 42.09 -15.51
N ILE A 272 2.35 42.18 -15.05
CA ILE A 272 3.25 41.03 -14.94
C ILE A 272 2.66 39.99 -13.97
N GLY A 273 2.07 40.43 -12.86
CA GLY A 273 1.37 39.55 -11.94
C GLY A 273 0.20 38.82 -12.59
N GLU A 274 -0.64 39.54 -13.35
CA GLU A 274 -1.77 38.96 -14.08
C GLU A 274 -1.31 37.93 -15.13
N LEU A 275 -0.24 38.22 -15.88
CA LEU A 275 0.33 37.32 -16.89
C LEU A 275 0.99 36.07 -16.29
N LEU A 276 1.64 36.19 -15.13
CA LEU A 276 2.31 35.07 -14.45
C LEU A 276 1.39 34.34 -13.47
N GLY A 277 0.14 34.79 -13.30
CA GLY A 277 -0.78 34.25 -12.29
C GLY A 277 -0.25 34.42 -10.86
N ARG A 278 0.36 35.58 -10.57
CA ARG A 278 0.96 35.94 -9.27
C ARG A 278 0.39 37.28 -8.79
N SER A 279 0.42 37.53 -7.49
CA SER A 279 0.08 38.85 -6.96
C SER A 279 1.17 39.88 -7.28
N ARG A 280 0.80 41.15 -7.44
CA ARG A 280 1.73 42.28 -7.60
C ARG A 280 2.84 42.26 -6.54
N ASN A 281 2.49 42.02 -5.28
CA ASN A 281 3.44 41.98 -4.17
C ASN A 281 4.44 40.81 -4.27
N SER A 282 4.02 39.67 -4.82
CA SER A 282 4.91 38.53 -5.08
C SER A 282 5.95 38.87 -6.16
N VAL A 283 5.50 39.52 -7.24
CA VAL A 283 6.35 40.01 -8.34
C VAL A 283 7.37 41.03 -7.83
N GLN A 284 6.92 42.03 -7.05
CA GLN A 284 7.80 43.06 -6.48
C GLN A 284 8.90 42.45 -5.61
N ARG A 285 8.54 41.61 -4.63
CA ARG A 285 9.51 40.95 -3.74
C ARG A 285 10.49 40.07 -4.50
N ARG A 286 10.05 39.41 -5.59
CA ARG A 286 10.94 38.57 -6.40
C ARG A 286 11.94 39.43 -7.18
N LEU A 287 11.49 40.52 -7.80
CA LEU A 287 12.37 41.48 -8.50
C LEU A 287 13.45 42.04 -7.56
N GLU A 288 13.08 42.42 -6.33
CA GLU A 288 14.04 42.90 -5.33
C GLU A 288 15.13 41.86 -5.01
N ARG A 289 14.74 40.58 -4.85
CA ARG A 289 15.69 39.48 -4.63
C ARG A 289 16.60 39.25 -5.84
N LEU A 290 16.05 39.29 -7.05
CA LEU A 290 16.82 39.12 -8.29
C LEU A 290 17.83 40.26 -8.49
N ARG A 291 17.44 41.50 -8.18
CA ARG A 291 18.36 42.66 -8.20
C ARG A 291 19.53 42.46 -7.24
N LYS A 292 19.24 42.11 -5.97
CA LYS A 292 20.28 41.86 -4.97
C LYS A 292 21.22 40.73 -5.40
N LYS A 293 20.69 39.65 -5.97
CA LYS A 293 21.50 38.53 -6.47
C LYS A 293 22.45 38.95 -7.59
N LYS A 294 21.97 39.74 -8.56
CA LYS A 294 22.78 40.25 -9.68
C LYS A 294 23.77 41.36 -9.30
N LEU A 295 23.50 42.12 -8.24
CA LEU A 295 24.43 43.12 -7.70
C LEU A 295 25.56 42.49 -6.87
N ALA A 296 25.32 41.30 -6.33
CA ALA A 296 26.28 40.53 -5.54
C ALA A 296 27.03 39.46 -6.35
N SER A 297 26.76 39.35 -7.66
CA SER A 297 27.47 38.49 -8.62
C SER A 297 28.32 39.35 -9.53
#